data_AF-A0A7W7G0Y5-F1
#
_entry.id   AF-A0A7W7G0Y5-F1
#
_cell.length_a   1.000
_cell.length_b   1.000
_cell.length_c   1.000
_cell.angle_alpha   90.00
_cell.angle_beta   90.00
_cell.angle_gamma   90.00
#
_symmetry.space_group_name_H-M   'P 1'
#
loop_
_entity.id
_entity.type
_entity.pdbx_description
1 polymer ?
#
loop_
_entity_poly.entity_id
_entity_poly.type
_entity_poly.pdbx_seq_one_letter_code
_entity_poly.pdbx_strand_id
1 'polypeptide(L)'
;MRKIYVTAVLATGLAALSACGNQTPNGEAGPARVPVAVQASQAPPNPLGPGELPDLAGVEEIPPSAEVLPATTEPAAAEEEAAEAPEPAASPTVAKRQKWVKIFSGPSQQDITPPKSRTAGSKTVELNATENEQIGTYVADGAGRTLYRFDNDSNKPPKSVCNGDCATAWPPLLIKSPGKIFPDGLDPKILGYVERADGTCQVTINGWPVYYFVADAKPGDINGQGLNGKWFAIKPDGGKTAAAPGPLSSSGTK
;
A
#
# COMPACT_ATOMS: atom_id res chain seq x y z
N MET A 1 39.05 49.10 -34.91
CA MET A 1 38.62 49.35 -33.51
C MET A 1 37.10 49.35 -33.44
N ARG A 2 36.47 48.34 -32.82
CA ARG A 2 35.16 48.42 -32.16
C ARG A 2 35.06 47.27 -31.17
N LYS A 3 34.72 47.62 -29.94
CA LYS A 3 34.85 46.82 -28.72
C LYS A 3 33.72 45.78 -28.60
N ILE A 4 34.12 44.56 -28.28
CA ILE A 4 33.52 43.52 -27.41
C ILE A 4 32.19 43.90 -26.74
N TYR A 5 31.19 43.02 -26.80
CA TYR A 5 30.45 42.54 -25.61
C TYR A 5 30.00 41.09 -25.85
N VAL A 6 30.74 40.15 -25.25
CA VAL A 6 30.31 38.76 -25.05
C VAL A 6 29.45 38.77 -23.79
N THR A 7 28.14 38.73 -23.93
CA THR A 7 27.22 38.62 -22.79
C THR A 7 27.14 37.16 -22.38
N ALA A 8 28.02 36.76 -21.47
CA ALA A 8 27.93 35.47 -20.79
C ALA A 8 26.73 35.49 -19.83
N VAL A 9 25.66 34.79 -20.19
CA VAL A 9 24.52 34.53 -19.29
C VAL A 9 24.88 33.33 -18.42
N LEU A 10 25.60 33.58 -17.32
CA LEU A 10 25.75 32.64 -16.21
C LEU A 10 24.49 32.69 -15.35
N ALA A 11 23.44 31.95 -15.74
CA ALA A 11 22.34 31.65 -14.85
C ALA A 11 22.76 30.46 -13.95
N THR A 12 23.50 30.76 -12.88
CA THR A 12 23.67 29.84 -11.76
C THR A 12 22.41 29.91 -10.90
N GLY A 13 21.60 28.86 -10.96
CA GLY A 13 20.39 28.69 -10.16
C GLY A 13 20.28 27.26 -9.64
N LEU A 14 21.29 26.77 -8.92
CA LEU A 14 21.13 25.55 -8.12
C LEU A 14 20.37 25.91 -6.84
N ALA A 15 19.07 25.60 -6.81
CA ALA A 15 18.34 25.40 -5.56
C ALA A 15 17.54 24.10 -5.67
N ALA A 16 18.24 22.96 -5.55
CA ALA A 16 17.61 21.66 -5.38
C ALA A 16 18.08 21.04 -4.07
N LEU A 17 17.66 21.61 -2.94
CA LEU A 17 17.64 20.89 -1.68
C LEU A 17 16.23 20.86 -1.13
N SER A 18 15.44 19.97 -1.69
CA SER A 18 14.70 19.09 -0.80
C SER A 18 14.74 17.66 -1.35
N ALA A 19 14.95 16.75 -0.42
CA ALA A 19 14.94 15.32 -0.61
C ALA A 19 14.14 14.71 0.56
N CYS A 20 13.10 15.43 0.98
CA CYS A 20 12.26 15.25 2.17
C CYS A 20 12.89 15.69 3.50
N GLY A 21 13.11 17.01 3.66
CA GLY A 21 13.75 17.63 4.82
C GLY A 21 13.04 17.42 6.18
N ASN A 22 13.86 17.22 7.22
CA ASN A 22 13.61 17.05 8.66
C ASN A 22 12.17 17.22 9.18
N GLN A 23 11.52 16.10 9.50
CA GLN A 23 10.34 16.08 10.36
C GLN A 23 10.74 16.40 11.82
N THR A 24 10.61 17.65 12.24
CA THR A 24 10.44 17.96 13.67
C THR A 24 9.00 17.57 14.07
N PRO A 25 8.80 16.78 15.14
CA PRO A 25 7.47 16.57 15.67
C PRO A 25 7.06 17.87 16.40
N ASN A 26 5.88 18.39 16.07
CA ASN A 26 5.25 19.59 16.63
C ASN A 26 5.73 20.95 16.08
N GLY A 27 4.80 21.66 15.46
CA GLY A 27 4.88 23.06 15.08
C GLY A 27 3.60 23.48 14.36
N GLU A 28 2.73 24.16 15.10
CA GLU A 28 1.47 24.79 14.70
C GLU A 28 1.26 25.03 13.19
N ALA A 29 0.12 24.57 12.70
CA ALA A 29 -0.44 25.00 11.42
C ALA A 29 -0.72 26.52 11.47
N GLY A 30 0.24 27.32 11.02
CA GLY A 30 0.02 28.73 10.71
C GLY A 30 -1.00 28.88 9.57
N PRO A 31 -1.85 29.92 9.57
CA PRO A 31 -3.03 29.97 8.71
C PRO A 31 -2.64 30.09 7.23
N ALA A 32 -2.95 29.05 6.46
CA ALA A 32 -2.88 29.08 5.01
C ALA A 32 -3.84 30.16 4.48
N ARG A 33 -3.29 31.14 3.76
CA ARG A 33 -4.09 32.12 3.01
C ARG A 33 -4.84 31.39 1.89
N VAL A 34 -6.15 31.43 1.99
CA VAL A 34 -7.11 30.92 1.00
C VAL A 34 -6.98 31.70 -0.31
N PRO A 35 -6.98 31.01 -1.45
CA PRO A 35 -7.84 31.50 -2.53
C PRO A 35 -8.81 30.40 -3.00
N VAL A 36 -10.08 30.79 -2.95
CA VAL A 36 -11.22 30.42 -3.80
C VAL A 36 -11.54 28.92 -3.95
N ALA A 37 -12.67 28.59 -3.33
CA ALA A 37 -13.42 27.35 -3.35
C ALA A 37 -13.43 26.61 -4.71
N VAL A 38 -12.94 25.36 -4.67
CA VAL A 38 -13.44 24.30 -5.54
C VAL A 38 -14.31 23.42 -4.64
N GLN A 39 -15.59 23.31 -4.97
CA GLN A 39 -16.58 22.61 -4.16
C GLN A 39 -16.12 21.18 -3.83
N ALA A 40 -15.96 20.96 -2.54
CA ALA A 40 -15.98 19.64 -1.93
C ALA A 40 -17.39 19.09 -2.06
N SER A 41 -17.59 18.12 -2.97
CA SER A 41 -18.72 17.21 -2.85
C SER A 41 -18.35 16.14 -1.84
N GLN A 42 -18.74 16.45 -0.60
CA GLN A 42 -19.20 15.55 0.48
C GLN A 42 -18.72 14.09 0.40
N ALA A 43 -17.95 13.68 1.41
CA ALA A 43 -17.90 12.27 1.80
C ALA A 43 -19.34 11.79 2.06
N PRO A 44 -19.78 10.66 1.48
CA PRO A 44 -21.12 10.15 1.77
C PRO A 44 -21.19 9.74 3.25
N PRO A 45 -22.36 9.90 3.91
CA PRO A 45 -22.61 9.27 5.19
C PRO A 45 -22.53 7.75 5.03
N ASN A 46 -21.82 7.15 5.98
CA ASN A 46 -21.65 5.72 6.18
C ASN A 46 -23.02 4.99 6.19
N PRO A 47 -23.33 4.06 5.28
CA PRO A 47 -24.55 3.27 5.37
C PRO A 47 -24.20 1.85 5.85
N LEU A 48 -23.66 1.72 7.05
CA LEU A 48 -23.61 0.43 7.74
C LEU A 48 -24.00 0.67 9.21
N GLY A 49 -25.31 0.61 9.45
CA GLY A 49 -25.84 0.44 10.80
C GLY A 49 -25.42 -0.93 11.38
N PRO A 50 -25.45 -1.09 12.71
CA PRO A 50 -25.14 -2.36 13.34
C PRO A 50 -26.21 -3.39 12.93
N GLY A 51 -25.78 -4.45 12.24
CA GLY A 51 -26.62 -5.61 11.99
C GLY A 51 -26.97 -6.28 13.32
N GLU A 52 -28.25 -6.23 13.65
CA GLU A 52 -28.92 -6.93 14.74
C GLU A 52 -28.56 -8.43 14.69
N LEU A 53 -28.10 -8.98 15.81
CA LEU A 53 -28.01 -10.42 16.08
C LEU A 53 -29.41 -10.93 16.45
N PRO A 54 -30.00 -11.91 15.74
CA PRO A 54 -31.07 -12.69 16.34
C PRO A 54 -30.47 -13.81 17.20
N ASP A 55 -30.73 -13.69 18.50
CA ASP A 55 -30.64 -14.74 19.51
C ASP A 55 -31.82 -15.74 19.34
N LEU A 56 -31.65 -16.90 19.98
CA LEU A 56 -32.64 -17.94 20.33
C LEU A 56 -32.73 -19.20 19.45
N ALA A 57 -31.90 -20.17 19.84
CA ALA A 57 -32.30 -21.44 20.46
C ALA A 57 -33.27 -22.39 19.73
N GLY A 58 -32.79 -23.61 19.49
CA GLY A 58 -33.59 -24.78 19.13
C GLY A 58 -32.77 -26.07 19.15
N VAL A 59 -32.84 -26.79 20.26
CA VAL A 59 -32.21 -28.08 20.56
C VAL A 59 -32.92 -29.23 19.84
N GLU A 60 -32.20 -30.23 19.35
CA GLU A 60 -32.63 -31.63 19.45
C GLU A 60 -31.43 -32.59 19.31
N GLU A 61 -31.29 -33.46 20.31
CA GLU A 61 -30.28 -34.52 20.46
C GLU A 61 -30.60 -35.74 19.60
N ILE A 62 -29.61 -36.35 18.94
CA ILE A 62 -29.67 -37.75 18.46
C ILE A 62 -28.25 -38.40 18.58
N PRO A 63 -28.13 -39.67 19.02
CA PRO A 63 -27.08 -40.18 19.93
C PRO A 63 -25.82 -40.79 19.27
N PRO A 64 -24.80 -41.20 20.08
CA PRO A 64 -23.61 -41.87 19.60
C PRO A 64 -23.75 -43.41 19.62
N SER A 65 -23.24 -44.09 18.59
CA SER A 65 -22.59 -45.41 18.64
C SER A 65 -22.48 -46.03 17.24
N ALA A 66 -21.28 -46.39 16.83
CA ALA A 66 -20.86 -47.79 16.74
C ALA A 66 -19.60 -47.93 15.88
N GLU A 67 -18.65 -48.67 16.45
CA GLU A 67 -17.39 -49.13 15.90
C GLU A 67 -17.55 -49.94 14.60
N VAL A 68 -16.63 -49.76 13.65
CA VAL A 68 -16.13 -50.87 12.81
C VAL A 68 -14.61 -50.75 12.65
N LEU A 69 -13.98 -51.90 12.86
CA LEU A 69 -12.56 -52.27 12.96
C LEU A 69 -11.73 -52.06 11.67
N PRO A 70 -10.39 -52.26 11.73
CA PRO A 70 -9.42 -51.67 10.81
C PRO A 70 -9.15 -52.55 9.59
N ALA A 71 -8.84 -51.91 8.46
CA ALA A 71 -8.24 -52.57 7.31
C ALA A 71 -6.76 -52.15 7.22
N THR A 72 -5.91 -53.12 7.54
CA THR A 72 -4.49 -53.15 7.24
C THR A 72 -4.28 -52.97 5.74
N THR A 73 -3.54 -51.95 5.34
CA THR A 73 -2.86 -51.91 4.04
C THR A 73 -1.37 -51.77 4.29
N GLU A 74 -0.67 -52.77 3.76
CA GLU A 74 0.76 -53.03 3.73
C GLU A 74 1.59 -51.81 3.22
N PRO A 75 2.86 -51.68 3.64
CA PRO A 75 3.65 -50.48 3.37
C PRO A 75 4.20 -50.52 1.95
N ALA A 76 3.75 -49.60 1.12
CA ALA A 76 4.54 -49.19 -0.03
C ALA A 76 5.68 -48.33 0.51
N ALA A 77 6.90 -48.84 0.37
CA ALA A 77 8.12 -48.08 0.54
C ALA A 77 8.03 -46.81 -0.33
N ALA A 78 7.70 -45.70 0.30
CA ALA A 78 8.05 -44.39 -0.22
C ALA A 78 9.53 -44.26 0.05
N GLU A 79 10.30 -44.20 -1.03
CA GLU A 79 11.65 -43.67 -1.01
C GLU A 79 11.57 -42.33 -0.26
N GLU A 80 12.19 -42.31 0.92
CA GLU A 80 12.55 -41.11 1.64
C GLU A 80 13.60 -40.41 0.78
N GLU A 81 13.13 -39.75 -0.28
CA GLU A 81 13.83 -38.66 -0.92
C GLU A 81 13.97 -37.64 0.20
N ALA A 82 15.14 -37.65 0.83
CA ALA A 82 15.54 -36.67 1.81
C ALA A 82 15.22 -35.30 1.19
N ALA A 83 14.09 -34.73 1.62
CA ALA A 83 13.69 -33.40 1.22
C ALA A 83 14.86 -32.51 1.62
N GLU A 84 15.61 -32.09 0.61
CA GLU A 84 16.72 -31.17 0.74
C GLU A 84 16.15 -30.01 1.56
N ALA A 85 16.66 -29.86 2.79
CA ALA A 85 16.21 -28.79 3.68
C ALA A 85 16.20 -27.51 2.84
N PRO A 86 15.07 -26.77 2.76
CA PRO A 86 14.96 -25.66 1.83
C PRO A 86 16.17 -24.77 2.01
N GLU A 87 16.94 -24.56 0.93
CA GLU A 87 18.12 -23.70 0.94
C GLU A 87 17.76 -22.44 1.73
N PRO A 88 18.58 -22.02 2.72
CA PRO A 88 18.25 -20.88 3.54
C PRO A 88 18.01 -19.69 2.62
N ALA A 89 16.76 -19.20 2.60
CA ALA A 89 16.33 -18.13 1.71
C ALA A 89 17.39 -17.01 1.71
N ALA A 90 17.94 -16.74 0.53
CA ALA A 90 19.07 -15.82 0.38
C ALA A 90 18.75 -14.47 1.07
N SER A 91 19.68 -13.99 1.90
CA SER A 91 19.46 -12.76 2.66
C SER A 91 19.23 -11.56 1.72
N PRO A 92 18.29 -10.64 2.04
CA PRO A 92 17.97 -9.52 1.17
C PRO A 92 19.20 -8.60 1.00
N THR A 93 19.53 -8.26 -0.24
CA THR A 93 20.62 -7.32 -0.57
C THR A 93 20.04 -6.01 -1.08
N VAL A 94 20.83 -4.93 -1.11
CA VAL A 94 20.37 -3.63 -1.62
C VAL A 94 20.33 -3.67 -3.15
N ALA A 95 19.14 -3.78 -3.73
CA ALA A 95 18.91 -3.82 -5.17
C ALA A 95 18.96 -2.42 -5.82
N LYS A 96 18.49 -1.39 -5.11
CA LYS A 96 18.43 -0.01 -5.62
C LYS A 96 18.62 1.00 -4.49
N ARG A 97 19.22 2.15 -4.81
CA ARG A 97 19.31 3.31 -3.91
C ARG A 97 18.67 4.51 -4.59
N GLN A 98 17.79 5.19 -3.85
CA GLN A 98 17.25 6.49 -4.25
C GLN A 98 17.62 7.49 -3.16
N LYS A 99 18.73 8.21 -3.35
CA LYS A 99 19.35 9.06 -2.31
C LYS A 99 19.57 8.25 -1.01
N TRP A 100 18.91 8.63 0.08
CA TRP A 100 19.03 8.00 1.41
C TRP A 100 18.12 6.77 1.62
N VAL A 101 17.23 6.44 0.67
CA VAL A 101 16.40 5.23 0.72
C VAL A 101 17.15 4.06 0.11
N LYS A 102 17.28 2.97 0.86
CA LYS A 102 17.75 1.67 0.40
C LYS A 102 16.53 0.80 0.06
N ILE A 103 16.49 0.25 -1.15
CA ILE A 103 15.46 -0.67 -1.60
C ILE A 103 16.11 -2.03 -1.75
N PHE A 104 15.56 -3.03 -1.07
CA PHE A 104 16.12 -4.36 -0.98
C PHE A 104 15.56 -5.30 -2.05
N SER A 105 16.25 -6.41 -2.30
CA SER A 105 15.90 -7.41 -3.31
C SER A 105 14.80 -8.39 -2.89
N GLY A 106 14.32 -8.31 -1.66
CA GLY A 106 13.39 -9.28 -1.09
C GLY A 106 12.89 -8.87 0.30
N PRO A 107 12.10 -9.74 0.95
CA PRO A 107 11.50 -9.47 2.26
C PRO A 107 12.55 -9.26 3.34
N SER A 108 12.15 -8.61 4.43
CA SER A 108 12.98 -8.51 5.61
C SER A 108 13.09 -9.88 6.29
N GLN A 109 14.29 -10.21 6.80
CA GLN A 109 14.49 -11.36 7.68
C GLN A 109 14.23 -11.04 9.16
N GLN A 110 13.92 -9.79 9.47
CA GLN A 110 13.57 -9.33 10.81
C GLN A 110 12.09 -9.01 10.83
N ASP A 111 11.42 -9.37 11.93
CA ASP A 111 10.06 -8.92 12.21
C ASP A 111 10.06 -7.39 12.32
N ILE A 112 9.56 -6.73 11.27
CA ILE A 112 9.36 -5.30 11.28
C ILE A 112 7.96 -5.07 11.82
N THR A 113 7.85 -4.64 13.08
CA THR A 113 6.56 -4.21 13.60
C THR A 113 6.09 -2.97 12.82
N PRO A 114 4.98 -3.06 12.07
CA PRO A 114 4.52 -1.94 11.26
C PRO A 114 4.06 -0.78 12.16
N PRO A 115 4.14 0.48 11.68
CA PRO A 115 3.69 1.61 12.48
C PRO A 115 2.18 1.52 12.73
N LYS A 116 1.78 1.58 14.00
CA LYS A 116 0.37 1.61 14.43
C LYS A 116 -0.40 2.77 13.79
N SER A 117 0.27 3.92 13.62
CA SER A 117 -0.29 5.08 12.92
C SER A 117 0.07 5.08 11.44
N ARG A 118 -0.93 5.27 10.59
CA ARG A 118 -0.79 5.41 9.12
C ARG A 118 -0.19 6.76 8.69
N THR A 119 -0.25 7.78 9.54
CA THR A 119 0.17 9.15 9.22
C THR A 119 1.59 9.46 9.71
N ALA A 120 2.11 8.68 10.67
CA ALA A 120 3.38 9.00 11.32
C ALA A 120 4.60 8.77 10.42
N GLY A 121 4.50 7.94 9.37
CA GLY A 121 5.61 7.49 8.53
C GLY A 121 6.61 6.57 9.24
N SER A 122 7.42 5.83 8.49
CA SER A 122 8.38 4.87 9.04
C SER A 122 9.76 4.97 8.39
N LYS A 123 10.81 4.61 9.13
CA LYS A 123 12.16 4.40 8.54
C LYS A 123 12.24 3.08 7.79
N THR A 124 11.32 2.17 8.04
CA THR A 124 11.27 0.85 7.41
C THR A 124 9.87 0.58 6.89
N VAL A 125 9.77 0.26 5.61
CA VAL A 125 8.52 -0.06 4.92
C VAL A 125 8.65 -1.46 4.33
N GLU A 126 7.65 -2.29 4.56
CA GLU A 126 7.46 -3.56 3.88
C GLU A 126 6.30 -3.43 2.89
N LEU A 127 6.45 -4.04 1.72
CA LEU A 127 5.44 -4.07 0.67
C LEU A 127 5.29 -5.52 0.22
N ASN A 128 4.11 -6.09 0.40
CA ASN A 128 3.85 -7.50 0.15
C ASN A 128 2.81 -7.62 -0.96
N ALA A 129 3.09 -8.41 -1.99
CA ALA A 129 2.08 -8.85 -2.93
C ALA A 129 1.12 -9.81 -2.21
N THR A 130 -0.18 -9.55 -2.32
CA THR A 130 -1.23 -10.30 -1.64
C THR A 130 -2.35 -10.61 -2.62
N GLU A 131 -2.90 -11.81 -2.56
CA GLU A 131 -4.02 -12.22 -3.40
C GLU A 131 -5.36 -11.95 -2.71
N ASN A 132 -6.36 -11.63 -3.52
CA ASN A 132 -7.75 -11.54 -3.11
C ASN A 132 -8.63 -12.02 -4.27
N GLU A 133 -9.63 -12.84 -3.98
CA GLU A 133 -10.48 -13.47 -4.98
C GLU A 133 -11.30 -12.47 -5.81
N GLN A 134 -11.61 -11.29 -5.24
CA GLN A 134 -12.48 -10.29 -5.87
C GLN A 134 -11.71 -9.33 -6.78
N ILE A 135 -10.49 -8.94 -6.39
CA ILE A 135 -9.74 -7.87 -7.09
C ILE A 135 -8.40 -8.36 -7.69
N GLY A 136 -8.04 -9.62 -7.44
CA GLY A 136 -6.76 -10.21 -7.82
C GLY A 136 -5.61 -9.77 -6.92
N THR A 137 -4.38 -9.89 -7.42
CA THR A 137 -3.16 -9.52 -6.67
C THR A 137 -3.05 -8.01 -6.48
N TYR A 138 -2.91 -7.59 -5.23
CA TYR A 138 -2.70 -6.21 -4.80
C TYR A 138 -1.47 -6.12 -3.89
N VAL A 139 -1.12 -4.91 -3.45
CA VAL A 139 -0.01 -4.67 -2.53
C VAL A 139 -0.56 -4.26 -1.17
N ALA A 140 -0.12 -4.94 -0.13
CA ALA A 140 -0.33 -4.58 1.26
C ALA A 140 1.00 -4.15 1.91
N ASP A 141 0.94 -3.47 3.05
CA ASP A 141 2.12 -3.25 3.88
C ASP A 141 2.42 -4.44 4.81
N GLY A 142 3.47 -4.35 5.63
CA GLY A 142 3.82 -5.38 6.62
C GLY A 142 2.75 -5.67 7.69
N ALA A 143 1.73 -4.82 7.84
CA ALA A 143 0.56 -5.08 8.70
C ALA A 143 -0.62 -5.68 7.94
N GLY A 144 -0.43 -6.04 6.65
CA GLY A 144 -1.50 -6.52 5.78
C GLY A 144 -2.53 -5.43 5.44
N ARG A 145 -2.19 -4.14 5.59
CA ARG A 145 -3.10 -3.05 5.20
C ARG A 145 -2.99 -2.78 3.72
N THR A 146 -4.12 -2.78 3.02
CA THR A 146 -4.20 -2.53 1.58
C THR A 146 -3.65 -1.16 1.21
N LEU A 147 -2.87 -1.11 0.13
CA LEU A 147 -2.37 0.12 -0.46
C LEU A 147 -3.11 0.46 -1.75
N TYR A 148 -3.39 1.75 -1.93
CA TYR A 148 -4.18 2.30 -3.02
C TYR A 148 -3.39 3.28 -3.87
N ARG A 149 -3.78 3.40 -5.13
CA ARG A 149 -3.40 4.49 -6.03
C ARG A 149 -4.60 5.37 -6.36
N PHE A 150 -4.31 6.63 -6.64
CA PHE A 150 -5.29 7.62 -7.06
C PHE A 150 -5.14 7.97 -8.54
N ASP A 151 -6.20 7.84 -9.33
CA ASP A 151 -6.13 8.07 -10.77
C ASP A 151 -5.88 9.52 -11.19
N ASN A 152 -6.13 10.50 -10.30
CA ASN A 152 -5.78 11.89 -10.59
C ASN A 152 -4.29 12.20 -10.30
N ASP A 153 -3.54 11.28 -9.71
CA ASP A 153 -2.08 11.42 -9.57
C ASP A 153 -1.37 11.19 -10.92
N SER A 154 -0.07 11.47 -10.98
CA SER A 154 0.78 11.14 -12.12
C SER A 154 1.92 10.22 -11.69
N ASN A 155 2.34 9.31 -12.56
CA ASN A 155 3.49 8.45 -12.34
C ASN A 155 4.73 8.84 -13.15
N LYS A 156 4.59 9.73 -14.14
CA LYS A 156 5.68 10.17 -15.04
C LYS A 156 5.52 11.67 -15.37
N PRO A 157 6.14 12.58 -14.60
CA PRO A 157 6.87 12.32 -13.36
C PRO A 157 5.93 11.90 -12.21
N PRO A 158 6.43 11.13 -11.21
CA PRO A 158 5.69 10.86 -9.99
C PRO A 158 5.21 12.14 -9.33
N LYS A 159 3.90 12.26 -9.06
CA LYS A 159 3.31 13.42 -8.40
C LYS A 159 1.97 13.08 -7.74
N SER A 160 1.85 13.45 -6.47
CA SER A 160 0.59 13.42 -5.72
C SER A 160 -0.16 14.73 -5.87
N VAL A 161 -1.46 14.66 -6.14
CA VAL A 161 -2.41 15.79 -6.03
C VAL A 161 -3.29 15.69 -4.78
N CYS A 162 -3.29 14.54 -4.10
CA CYS A 162 -4.04 14.32 -2.87
C CYS A 162 -3.36 14.99 -1.67
N ASN A 163 -3.90 16.12 -1.21
CA ASN A 163 -3.41 16.93 -0.09
C ASN A 163 -4.58 17.36 0.81
N GLY A 164 -4.30 17.88 2.02
CA GLY A 164 -5.33 18.38 2.94
C GLY A 164 -6.34 17.29 3.34
N ASP A 165 -7.63 17.56 3.19
CA ASP A 165 -8.72 16.62 3.51
C ASP A 165 -8.62 15.31 2.74
N CYS A 166 -8.12 15.35 1.50
CA CYS A 166 -7.85 14.14 0.73
C CYS A 166 -6.84 13.26 1.46
N ALA A 167 -5.73 13.82 1.93
CA ALA A 167 -4.70 13.09 2.66
C ALA A 167 -5.13 12.70 4.09
N THR A 168 -6.22 13.27 4.60
CA THR A 168 -6.84 12.85 5.86
C THR A 168 -7.65 11.58 5.66
N ALA A 169 -8.46 11.50 4.60
CA ALA A 169 -9.20 10.28 4.25
C ALA A 169 -8.31 9.19 3.62
N TRP A 170 -7.25 9.61 2.93
CA TRP A 170 -6.30 8.76 2.23
C TRP A 170 -4.87 9.04 2.70
N PRO A 171 -4.47 8.57 3.90
CA PRO A 171 -3.15 8.83 4.43
C PRO A 171 -2.05 8.31 3.50
N PRO A 172 -1.05 9.14 3.13
CA PRO A 172 0.04 8.69 2.28
C PRO A 172 0.93 7.68 3.03
N LEU A 173 1.45 6.68 2.31
CA LEU A 173 2.49 5.81 2.87
C LEU A 173 3.82 6.56 2.94
N LEU A 174 4.16 7.08 4.12
CA LEU A 174 5.34 7.91 4.31
C LEU A 174 6.59 7.11 4.70
N ILE A 175 7.73 7.46 4.09
CA ILE A 175 9.06 6.94 4.43
C ILE A 175 9.96 8.04 4.99
N LYS A 176 10.69 7.74 6.08
CA LYS A 176 11.58 8.67 6.80
C LYS A 176 13.05 8.35 6.55
N SER A 177 13.88 9.39 6.62
CA SER A 177 15.33 9.27 6.49
C SER A 177 16.01 8.78 7.79
N PRO A 178 17.03 7.90 7.70
CA PRO A 178 17.33 7.04 6.55
C PRO A 178 16.28 5.93 6.39
N GLY A 179 15.93 5.59 5.16
CA GLY A 179 14.80 4.74 4.83
C GLY A 179 15.21 3.40 4.25
N LYS A 180 14.41 2.36 4.53
CA LYS A 180 14.53 1.02 3.96
C LYS A 180 13.18 0.56 3.41
N ILE A 181 13.17 0.00 2.22
CA ILE A 181 11.99 -0.64 1.61
C ILE A 181 12.32 -2.11 1.33
N PHE A 182 11.52 -3.01 1.88
CA PHE A 182 11.62 -4.46 1.68
C PHE A 182 10.40 -4.95 0.90
N PRO A 183 10.55 -5.30 -0.38
CA PRO A 183 9.47 -5.90 -1.14
C PRO A 183 9.41 -7.41 -1.01
N ASP A 184 8.21 -7.95 -0.98
CA ASP A 184 7.92 -9.37 -1.17
C ASP A 184 6.94 -9.54 -2.34
N GLY A 185 7.40 -10.15 -3.44
CA GLY A 185 6.60 -10.27 -4.67
C GLY A 185 6.50 -9.00 -5.52
N LEU A 186 7.40 -8.02 -5.36
CA LEU A 186 7.50 -6.82 -6.22
C LEU A 186 8.91 -6.66 -6.79
N ASP A 187 9.03 -6.12 -8.00
CA ASP A 187 10.33 -5.75 -8.56
C ASP A 187 10.90 -4.51 -7.83
N PRO A 188 12.05 -4.61 -7.14
CA PRO A 188 12.64 -3.48 -6.44
C PRO A 188 13.03 -2.31 -7.36
N LYS A 189 13.19 -2.53 -8.67
CA LYS A 189 13.59 -1.47 -9.62
C LYS A 189 12.49 -0.43 -9.83
N ILE A 190 11.23 -0.83 -9.73
CA ILE A 190 10.07 0.06 -9.92
C ILE A 190 9.65 0.77 -8.62
N LEU A 191 10.23 0.41 -7.48
CA LEU A 191 9.97 1.07 -6.21
C LEU A 191 10.77 2.35 -6.07
N GLY A 192 10.22 3.28 -5.31
CA GLY A 192 10.84 4.57 -5.05
C GLY A 192 10.04 5.41 -4.06
N TYR A 193 10.30 6.70 -4.09
CA TYR A 193 9.48 7.68 -3.41
C TYR A 193 9.39 8.98 -4.22
N VAL A 194 8.39 9.79 -3.88
CA VAL A 194 8.21 11.16 -4.35
C VAL A 194 8.19 12.10 -3.15
N GLU A 195 8.70 13.30 -3.33
CA GLU A 195 8.52 14.38 -2.36
C GLU A 195 7.16 15.05 -2.63
N ARG A 196 6.34 15.14 -1.58
CA ARG A 196 5.03 15.78 -1.62
C ARG A 196 5.16 17.29 -1.46
N ALA A 197 4.09 18.02 -1.78
CA ALA A 197 4.05 19.48 -1.62
C ALA A 197 4.22 19.95 -0.17
N ASP A 198 3.87 19.08 0.79
CA ASP A 198 4.06 19.29 2.23
C ASP A 198 5.48 18.97 2.72
N GLY A 199 6.40 18.60 1.82
CA GLY A 199 7.80 18.24 2.14
C GLY A 199 7.99 16.80 2.65
N THR A 200 6.92 16.04 2.84
CA THR A 200 7.03 14.64 3.26
C THR A 200 7.37 13.70 2.10
N CYS A 201 7.92 12.54 2.43
CA CYS A 201 8.37 11.53 1.47
C CYS A 201 7.36 10.41 1.36
N GLN A 202 6.73 10.24 0.20
CA GLN A 202 5.73 9.21 -0.04
C GLN A 202 6.26 8.10 -0.93
N VAL A 203 6.05 6.84 -0.53
CA VAL A 203 6.44 5.67 -1.31
C VAL A 203 5.68 5.63 -2.64
N THR A 204 6.37 5.18 -3.69
CA THR A 204 5.80 4.99 -5.03
C THR A 204 6.05 3.59 -5.56
N ILE A 205 5.10 3.04 -6.31
CA ILE A 205 5.25 1.79 -7.07
C ILE A 205 5.06 2.10 -8.56
N ASN A 206 6.09 1.85 -9.36
CA ASN A 206 6.15 2.23 -10.78
C ASN A 206 5.78 3.71 -11.01
N GLY A 207 6.23 4.56 -10.08
CA GLY A 207 5.99 6.01 -10.05
C GLY A 207 4.64 6.45 -9.47
N TRP A 208 3.69 5.55 -9.22
CA TRP A 208 2.40 5.92 -8.61
C TRP A 208 2.55 6.13 -7.10
N PRO A 209 2.16 7.29 -6.53
CA PRO A 209 2.10 7.48 -5.08
C PRO A 209 1.08 6.54 -4.44
N VAL A 210 1.44 5.93 -3.31
CA VAL A 210 0.57 4.95 -2.63
C VAL A 210 0.02 5.44 -1.30
N TYR A 211 -1.22 5.07 -1.01
CA TYR A 211 -1.99 5.56 0.13
C TYR A 211 -2.64 4.42 0.88
N TYR A 212 -2.91 4.65 2.15
CA TYR A 212 -3.88 3.90 2.94
C TYR A 212 -5.28 4.49 2.77
N PHE A 213 -6.29 3.75 3.22
CA PHE A 213 -7.64 4.28 3.43
C PHE A 213 -7.99 4.24 4.92
N VAL A 214 -8.62 5.31 5.44
CA VAL A 214 -8.93 5.39 6.88
C VAL A 214 -10.00 4.41 7.33
N ALA A 215 -10.94 4.02 6.46
CA ALA A 215 -12.03 3.13 6.82
C ALA A 215 -11.65 1.64 6.77
N ASP A 216 -10.43 1.31 6.31
CA ASP A 216 -9.89 -0.04 6.47
C ASP A 216 -9.45 -0.21 7.93
N ALA A 217 -10.13 -1.08 8.66
CA ALA A 217 -9.92 -1.29 10.08
C ALA A 217 -9.01 -2.50 10.35
N LYS A 218 -9.07 -3.50 9.49
CA LYS A 218 -8.38 -4.78 9.63
C LYS A 218 -7.44 -5.07 8.44
N PRO A 219 -6.42 -5.92 8.64
CA PRO A 219 -5.64 -6.45 7.53
C PRO A 219 -6.54 -7.11 6.49
N GLY A 220 -6.27 -6.88 5.21
CA GLY A 220 -7.06 -7.39 4.09
C GLY A 220 -8.36 -6.64 3.77
N ASP A 221 -8.74 -5.64 4.57
CA ASP A 221 -9.85 -4.75 4.21
C ASP A 221 -9.54 -4.04 2.89
N ILE A 222 -10.51 -4.03 1.97
CA ILE A 222 -10.39 -3.40 0.65
C ILE A 222 -11.47 -2.32 0.41
N ASN A 223 -11.96 -1.67 1.46
CA ASN A 223 -13.14 -0.78 1.40
C ASN A 223 -12.91 0.46 0.52
N GLY A 224 -11.65 0.81 0.26
CA GLY A 224 -11.28 1.88 -0.66
C GLY A 224 -11.46 1.54 -2.15
N GLN A 225 -11.67 0.27 -2.50
CA GLN A 225 -11.68 -0.18 -3.89
C GLN A 225 -12.83 0.43 -4.67
N GLY A 226 -12.50 1.06 -5.80
CA GLY A 226 -13.46 1.65 -6.73
C GLY A 226 -14.13 2.93 -6.22
N LEU A 227 -13.75 3.45 -5.04
CA LEU A 227 -14.37 4.66 -4.51
C LEU A 227 -14.22 5.83 -5.48
N ASN A 228 -15.35 6.48 -5.76
CA ASN A 228 -15.49 7.57 -6.74
C ASN A 228 -14.98 7.22 -8.16
N GLY A 229 -14.82 5.93 -8.49
CA GLY A 229 -14.20 5.48 -9.74
C GLY A 229 -12.75 5.92 -9.93
N LYS A 230 -12.05 6.30 -8.85
CA LYS A 230 -10.71 6.90 -8.90
C LYS A 230 -9.70 6.24 -7.97
N TRP A 231 -10.17 5.54 -6.95
CA TRP A 231 -9.32 4.85 -5.97
C TRP A 231 -9.33 3.36 -6.23
N PHE A 232 -8.14 2.78 -6.35
CA PHE A 232 -7.99 1.36 -6.65
C PHE A 232 -6.82 0.80 -5.87
N ALA A 233 -6.98 -0.40 -5.32
CA ALA A 233 -5.86 -1.13 -4.76
C ALA A 233 -4.78 -1.25 -5.84
N ILE A 234 -3.53 -1.04 -5.45
CA ILE A 234 -2.41 -1.03 -6.40
C ILE A 234 -1.89 -2.44 -6.60
N LYS A 235 -1.65 -2.81 -7.86
CA LYS A 235 -0.99 -4.07 -8.23
C LYS A 235 0.52 -3.99 -8.00
N PRO A 236 1.23 -5.13 -7.87
CA PRO A 236 2.69 -5.17 -7.80
C PRO A 236 3.43 -4.43 -8.93
N ASP A 237 2.82 -4.32 -10.11
CA ASP A 237 3.36 -3.59 -11.28
C ASP A 237 3.03 -2.08 -11.29
N GLY A 238 2.32 -1.58 -10.27
CA GLY A 238 1.81 -0.21 -10.17
C GLY A 238 0.49 0.05 -10.91
N GLY A 239 -0.07 -0.98 -11.57
CA GLY A 239 -1.39 -0.95 -12.18
C GLY A 239 -2.51 -0.87 -11.15
N LYS A 240 -3.74 -0.70 -11.64
CA LYS A 240 -4.96 -0.81 -10.83
C LYS A 240 -5.39 -2.27 -10.80
N THR A 241 -5.85 -2.75 -9.66
CA THR A 241 -6.59 -4.01 -9.60
C THR A 241 -7.88 -3.94 -10.41
N ALA A 242 -8.44 -5.11 -10.73
CA ALA A 242 -9.74 -5.18 -11.37
C ALA A 242 -10.80 -4.56 -10.44
N ALA A 243 -11.86 -3.99 -11.02
CA ALA A 243 -13.04 -3.66 -10.24
C ALA A 243 -13.52 -4.95 -9.55
N ALA A 244 -13.84 -4.88 -8.26
CA ALA A 244 -14.48 -6.01 -7.60
C ALA A 244 -15.71 -6.39 -8.43
N PRO A 245 -16.02 -7.69 -8.62
CA PRO A 245 -17.31 -8.07 -9.16
C PRO A 245 -18.35 -7.36 -8.29
N GLY A 246 -19.16 -6.50 -8.90
CA GLY A 246 -20.29 -5.88 -8.19
C GLY A 246 -21.17 -6.98 -7.59
N PRO A 247 -22.04 -6.67 -6.61
CA PRO A 247 -23.09 -7.61 -6.27
C PRO A 247 -23.76 -8.02 -7.58
N LEU A 248 -23.84 -9.34 -7.82
CA LEU A 248 -24.48 -9.90 -9.00
C LEU A 248 -25.79 -9.16 -9.21
N SER A 249 -25.85 -8.26 -10.20
CA SER A 249 -27.11 -7.74 -10.67
C SER A 249 -27.89 -8.96 -11.10
N SER A 250 -28.88 -9.35 -10.30
CA SER A 250 -29.86 -10.34 -10.68
C SER A 250 -30.50 -9.82 -11.96
N SER A 251 -30.04 -10.33 -13.10
CA SER A 251 -30.73 -10.18 -14.37
C SER A 251 -32.10 -10.81 -14.19
N GLY A 252 -33.08 -9.97 -13.89
CA GLY A 252 -34.48 -10.37 -13.86
C GLY A 252 -34.85 -10.90 -15.23
N THR A 253 -35.08 -12.21 -15.30
CA THR A 253 -35.77 -12.85 -16.41
C THR A 253 -37.15 -12.24 -16.52
N LYS A 254 -37.46 -11.66 -17.68
CA LYS A 254 -38.81 -11.31 -18.10
C LYS A 254 -39.38 -12.46 -18.93
#